data_AF-A0A2P2I158-F1
#
_entry.id   AF-A0A2P2I158-F1
#
_cell.length_a   1.000
_cell.length_b   1.000
_cell.length_c   1.000
_cell.angle_alpha   90.00
_cell.angle_beta   90.00
_cell.angle_gamma   90.00
#
_symmetry.space_group_name_H-M   'P 1'
#
loop_
_entity.id
_entity.type
_entity.pdbx_description
1 polymer ?
#
loop_
_entity_poly.entity_id
_entity_poly.type
_entity_poly.pdbx_seq_one_letter_code
_entity_poly.pdbx_strand_id
1 'polypeptide(L)'
;DGGGTINRTSSTRSSLRKVLPSVPDLDQQLSMASKMIDRRTSTPKGNHAYSPHFFEYTLLAEYNLLQSERVQGVYVVPSAKSPLVWFGVIFIRQGDYQEGIFRFTLHIPENFPDGPVPKVIFETQVF
;
A
#
# COMPACT_ATOMS: atom_id res chain seq x y z
N ASP A 1 68.21 9.15 -18.00
CA ASP A 1 67.19 10.18 -18.32
C ASP A 1 67.07 10.34 -19.82
N GLY A 2 65.96 10.16 -20.50
CA GLY A 2 64.60 9.71 -20.17
C GLY A 2 63.89 9.60 -21.53
N GLY A 3 63.46 8.38 -21.90
CA GLY A 3 62.81 8.11 -23.19
C GLY A 3 61.30 8.01 -23.01
N GLY A 4 60.56 9.02 -23.46
CA GLY A 4 59.10 9.08 -23.37
C GLY A 4 58.42 8.14 -24.37
N THR A 5 57.61 7.21 -23.85
CA THR A 5 56.71 6.36 -24.64
C THR A 5 55.30 6.94 -24.65
N ILE A 6 54.81 7.20 -25.86
CA ILE A 6 53.46 7.69 -26.17
C ILE A 6 52.46 6.54 -25.96
N ASN A 7 51.59 6.63 -24.94
CA ASN A 7 50.46 5.74 -24.79
C ASN A 7 49.21 6.32 -25.47
N ARG A 8 48.81 5.69 -26.58
CA ARG A 8 47.56 5.96 -27.29
C ARG A 8 46.37 5.48 -26.44
N THR A 9 45.48 6.39 -26.09
CA THR A 9 44.18 6.07 -25.51
C THR A 9 43.24 5.53 -26.60
N SER A 10 43.02 4.21 -26.64
CA SER A 10 41.92 3.62 -27.40
C SER A 10 40.78 3.26 -26.46
N SER A 11 39.76 4.12 -26.41
CA SER A 11 38.48 3.85 -25.76
C SER A 11 37.69 2.82 -26.57
N THR A 12 37.84 1.53 -26.24
CA THR A 12 36.91 0.49 -26.73
C THR A 12 35.72 0.42 -25.78
N ARG A 13 34.56 0.92 -26.22
CA ARG A 13 33.25 0.70 -25.58
C ARG A 13 33.05 -0.79 -25.34
N SER A 14 33.17 -1.25 -24.09
CA SER A 14 32.91 -2.64 -23.75
C SER A 14 31.41 -2.91 -23.74
N SER A 15 31.05 -4.00 -24.39
CA SER A 15 29.70 -4.54 -24.55
C SER A 15 29.06 -4.83 -23.20
N LEU A 16 27.85 -4.31 -22.96
CA LEU A 16 27.01 -4.64 -21.80
C LEU A 16 26.50 -6.08 -21.90
N ARG A 17 27.36 -7.07 -21.68
CA ARG A 17 26.89 -8.41 -21.33
C ARG A 17 26.50 -8.39 -19.86
N LYS A 18 25.20 -8.53 -19.57
CA LYS A 18 24.72 -8.81 -18.20
C LYS A 18 25.27 -10.18 -17.79
N VAL A 19 26.37 -10.19 -17.05
CA VAL A 19 26.88 -11.37 -16.37
C VAL A 19 26.22 -11.41 -14.99
N LEU A 20 25.70 -12.58 -14.60
CA LEU A 20 25.11 -12.75 -13.28
C LEU A 20 26.19 -12.56 -12.21
N PRO A 21 25.93 -11.80 -11.13
CA PRO A 21 26.87 -11.70 -10.02
C PRO A 21 27.06 -13.09 -9.38
N SER A 22 28.25 -13.34 -8.86
CA SER A 22 28.58 -14.54 -8.10
C SER A 22 27.57 -14.74 -6.97
N VAL A 23 27.16 -15.99 -6.72
CA VAL A 23 26.22 -16.30 -5.63
C VAL A 23 26.83 -15.81 -4.30
N PRO A 24 26.16 -14.87 -3.59
CA PRO A 24 26.68 -14.35 -2.33
C PRO A 24 26.67 -15.45 -1.27
N ASP A 25 27.65 -15.40 -0.37
CA ASP A 25 27.73 -16.31 0.78
C ASP A 25 26.55 -16.10 1.74
N LEU A 26 26.25 -17.09 2.59
CA LEU A 26 25.05 -17.10 3.45
C LEU A 26 24.98 -15.86 4.35
N ASP A 27 26.10 -15.46 4.96
CA ASP A 27 26.15 -14.26 5.82
C ASP A 27 25.92 -12.97 5.02
N GLN A 28 26.38 -12.93 3.77
CA GLN A 28 26.13 -11.81 2.86
C GLN A 28 24.66 -11.77 2.45
N GLN A 29 24.04 -12.93 2.20
CA GLN A 29 22.61 -13.02 1.90
C GLN A 29 21.75 -12.58 3.09
N LEU A 30 22.08 -13.00 4.32
CA LEU A 30 21.37 -12.56 5.53
C LEU A 30 21.52 -11.04 5.74
N SER A 31 22.72 -10.50 5.54
CA SER A 31 22.97 -9.05 5.61
C SER A 31 22.18 -8.26 4.56
N MET A 32 22.15 -8.74 3.31
CA MET A 32 21.36 -8.14 2.23
C MET A 32 19.86 -8.24 2.50
N ALA A 33 19.37 -9.38 3.01
CA ALA A 33 17.98 -9.58 3.37
C ALA A 33 17.56 -8.68 4.53
N SER A 34 18.39 -8.54 5.57
CA SER A 34 18.10 -7.66 6.71
C SER A 34 17.92 -6.19 6.29
N LYS A 35 18.77 -5.70 5.38
CA LYS A 35 18.63 -4.36 4.78
C LYS A 35 17.36 -4.20 3.93
N MET A 36 16.81 -5.29 3.39
CA MET A 36 15.53 -5.27 2.67
C MET A 36 14.32 -5.35 3.61
N ILE A 37 14.47 -5.94 4.81
CA ILE A 37 13.40 -6.06 5.81
C ILE A 37 13.06 -4.71 6.42
N ASP A 38 14.06 -3.87 6.75
CA ASP A 38 13.82 -2.51 7.26
C ASP A 38 13.09 -1.61 6.24
N ARG A 39 13.17 -1.96 4.94
CA ARG A 39 12.47 -1.25 3.86
C ARG A 39 11.00 -1.61 3.72
N ARG A 40 10.54 -2.71 4.34
CA ARG A 40 9.11 -3.06 4.37
C ARG A 40 8.33 -2.27 5.42
N THR A 41 9.00 -1.74 6.44
CA THR A 41 8.39 -0.89 7.48
C THR A 41 8.78 0.58 7.36
N SER A 42 9.85 0.92 6.63
CA SER A 42 10.20 2.31 6.31
C SER A 42 9.56 2.74 4.99
N THR A 43 8.53 3.60 5.04
CA THR A 43 8.08 4.39 3.89
C THR A 43 9.19 5.40 3.54
N PRO A 44 9.95 5.21 2.45
CA PRO A 44 11.04 6.12 2.14
C PRO A 44 10.42 7.43 1.64
N LYS A 45 10.72 8.54 2.31
CA LYS A 45 10.53 9.89 1.75
C LYS A 45 11.43 10.03 0.52
N GLY A 46 10.96 9.62 -0.64
CA GLY A 46 11.68 9.72 -1.90
C GLY A 46 10.70 9.90 -3.04
N ASN A 47 10.72 11.08 -3.67
CA ASN A 47 10.05 11.47 -4.92
C ASN A 47 9.14 10.39 -5.52
N HIS A 48 7.93 10.30 -5.00
CA HIS A 48 6.97 9.31 -5.44
C HIS A 48 6.07 9.91 -6.51
N ALA A 49 6.43 9.71 -7.78
CA ALA A 49 5.49 9.90 -8.89
C ALA A 49 4.19 9.07 -8.71
N TYR A 50 4.20 8.06 -7.83
CA TYR A 50 3.10 7.15 -7.51
C TYR A 50 2.51 7.30 -6.10
N SER A 51 3.01 8.20 -5.24
CA SER A 51 2.52 8.36 -3.86
C SER A 51 1.07 8.83 -3.77
N PRO A 52 0.56 9.67 -4.69
CA PRO A 52 -0.86 10.02 -4.67
C PRO A 52 -1.75 8.78 -4.88
N HIS A 53 -1.32 7.86 -5.74
CA HIS A 53 -2.10 6.67 -6.10
C HIS A 53 -1.92 5.52 -5.12
N PHE A 54 -0.81 5.45 -4.39
CA PHE A 54 -0.56 4.36 -3.43
C PHE A 54 -1.70 4.24 -2.41
N PHE A 55 -2.17 5.37 -1.91
CA PHE A 55 -3.26 5.40 -0.95
C PHE A 55 -4.60 4.95 -1.56
N GLU A 56 -4.92 5.35 -2.80
CA GLU A 56 -6.09 4.86 -3.54
C GLU A 56 -6.03 3.33 -3.74
N TYR A 57 -4.85 2.79 -4.09
CA TYR A 57 -4.65 1.34 -4.20
C TYR A 57 -4.83 0.61 -2.87
N THR A 58 -4.36 1.19 -1.76
CA THR A 58 -4.60 0.63 -0.42
C THR A 58 -6.09 0.55 -0.12
N LEU A 59 -6.86 1.61 -0.40
CA LEU A 59 -8.30 1.62 -0.18
C LEU A 59 -9.03 0.58 -1.05
N LEU A 60 -8.60 0.41 -2.30
CA LEU A 60 -9.14 -0.64 -3.18
C LEU A 60 -8.83 -2.04 -2.66
N ALA A 61 -7.63 -2.26 -2.12
CA ALA A 61 -7.24 -3.54 -1.54
C ALA A 61 -8.08 -3.87 -0.29
N GLU A 62 -8.29 -2.89 0.60
CA GLU A 62 -9.17 -3.01 1.77
C GLU A 62 -10.62 -3.31 1.36
N TYR A 63 -11.12 -2.62 0.33
CA TYR A 63 -12.46 -2.90 -0.19
C TYR A 63 -12.58 -4.34 -0.72
N ASN A 64 -11.59 -4.81 -1.47
CA ASN A 64 -11.57 -6.19 -1.97
C ASN A 64 -11.53 -7.21 -0.82
N LEU A 65 -10.78 -6.93 0.24
CA LEU A 65 -10.74 -7.76 1.44
C LEU A 65 -12.12 -7.82 2.10
N LEU A 66 -12.79 -6.68 2.28
CA LEU A 66 -14.15 -6.61 2.84
C LEU A 66 -15.15 -7.44 2.03
N GLN A 67 -15.06 -7.39 0.69
CA GLN A 67 -15.90 -8.22 -0.19
C GLN A 67 -15.61 -9.72 -0.04
N SER A 68 -14.37 -10.08 0.28
CA SER A 68 -13.96 -11.48 0.45
C SER A 68 -14.39 -12.08 1.80
N GLU A 69 -14.35 -11.29 2.88
CA GLU A 69 -14.72 -11.70 4.24
C GLU A 69 -16.23 -12.01 4.38
N ARG A 70 -17.08 -11.42 3.52
CA ARG A 70 -18.53 -11.69 3.46
C ARG A 70 -19.23 -11.53 4.82
N VAL A 71 -19.05 -10.36 5.44
CA VAL A 71 -19.75 -10.02 6.69
C VAL A 71 -21.26 -10.08 6.47
N GLN A 72 -21.93 -11.00 7.16
CA GLN A 72 -23.37 -11.20 6.97
C GLN A 72 -24.18 -9.98 7.41
N GLY A 73 -25.15 -9.58 6.59
CA GLY A 73 -26.03 -8.47 6.89
C GLY A 73 -25.37 -7.09 6.79
N VAL A 74 -24.11 -6.99 6.32
CA VAL A 74 -23.44 -5.71 6.11
C VAL A 74 -23.10 -5.56 4.63
N TYR A 75 -23.50 -4.44 4.04
CA TYR A 75 -23.15 -4.09 2.67
C TYR A 75 -22.47 -2.74 2.68
N VAL A 76 -21.34 -2.63 1.98
CA VAL A 76 -20.54 -1.40 1.92
C VAL A 76 -20.09 -1.18 0.49
N VAL A 77 -20.15 0.07 0.04
CA VAL A 77 -19.66 0.50 -1.27
C VAL A 77 -18.89 1.82 -1.13
N PRO A 78 -17.76 2.00 -1.82
CA PRO A 78 -17.07 3.29 -1.86
C PRO A 78 -17.91 4.31 -2.64
N SER A 79 -17.81 5.59 -2.25
CA SER A 79 -18.45 6.69 -2.97
C SER A 79 -17.79 6.89 -4.33
N ALA A 80 -18.61 7.15 -5.35
CA ALA A 80 -18.13 7.51 -6.68
C ALA A 80 -17.38 8.86 -6.71
N LYS A 81 -17.60 9.72 -5.71
CA LYS A 81 -16.97 11.06 -5.63
C LYS A 81 -15.64 11.06 -4.89
N SER A 82 -15.45 10.14 -3.96
CA SER A 82 -14.23 10.07 -3.14
C SER A 82 -14.04 8.68 -2.55
N PRO A 83 -12.85 8.08 -2.67
CA PRO A 83 -12.56 6.78 -2.07
C PRO A 83 -12.47 6.87 -0.53
N LEU A 84 -12.43 8.07 0.05
CA LEU A 84 -12.38 8.29 1.50
C LEU A 84 -13.74 8.14 2.18
N VAL A 85 -14.82 8.12 1.40
CA VAL A 85 -16.19 8.07 1.93
C VAL A 85 -16.85 6.81 1.41
N TRP A 86 -17.24 5.90 2.30
CA TRP A 86 -17.96 4.69 1.92
C TRP A 86 -19.36 4.72 2.51
N PHE A 87 -20.33 4.26 1.74
CA PHE A 87 -21.71 4.13 2.17
C PHE A 87 -21.98 2.68 2.54
N GLY A 88 -22.65 2.47 3.66
CA GLY A 88 -23.00 1.14 4.10
C GLY A 88 -24.41 1.03 4.66
N VAL A 89 -24.90 -0.20 4.67
CA VAL A 89 -26.17 -0.58 5.27
C VAL A 89 -25.99 -1.87 6.07
N ILE A 90 -26.56 -1.89 7.27
CA ILE A 90 -26.57 -3.03 8.18
C ILE A 90 -28.01 -3.53 8.34
N PHE A 91 -28.19 -4.83 8.18
CA PHE A 91 -29.43 -5.58 8.40
C PHE A 91 -29.27 -6.41 9.68
N ILE A 92 -29.98 -6.00 10.74
CA ILE A 92 -29.92 -6.69 12.03
C ILE A 92 -30.91 -7.85 12.02
N ARG A 93 -30.42 -9.05 12.36
CA ARG A 93 -31.23 -10.29 12.32
C ARG A 93 -31.80 -10.72 13.67
N GLN A 94 -31.23 -10.25 14.78
CA GLN A 94 -31.56 -10.70 16.13
C GLN A 94 -31.35 -9.56 17.14
N GLY A 95 -32.04 -9.62 18.28
CA GLY A 95 -31.99 -8.62 19.34
C GLY A 95 -33.02 -7.51 19.16
N ASP A 96 -32.90 -6.44 19.95
CA ASP A 96 -33.93 -5.40 20.06
C ASP A 96 -34.12 -4.57 18.77
N TYR A 97 -33.10 -4.57 17.90
CA TYR A 97 -33.16 -3.94 16.58
C TYR A 97 -33.38 -4.94 15.45
N GLN A 98 -33.84 -6.16 15.72
CA GLN A 98 -34.15 -7.15 14.67
C GLN A 98 -35.04 -6.55 13.58
N GLU A 99 -34.82 -6.97 12.34
CA GLU A 99 -35.47 -6.42 11.13
C GLU A 99 -35.16 -4.94 10.87
N GLY A 100 -34.29 -4.32 11.68
CA GLY A 100 -33.81 -2.97 11.50
C GLY A 100 -32.81 -2.85 10.35
N ILE A 101 -32.96 -1.77 9.58
CA ILE A 101 -32.06 -1.41 8.47
C ILE A 101 -31.40 -0.09 8.83
N PHE A 102 -30.10 -0.12 9.10
CA PHE A 102 -29.34 1.05 9.54
C PHE A 102 -28.34 1.45 8.46
N ARG A 103 -28.51 2.66 7.92
CA ARG A 103 -27.56 3.25 6.99
C ARG A 103 -26.47 3.98 7.75
N PHE A 104 -25.24 3.85 7.29
CA PHE A 104 -24.10 4.55 7.83
C PHE A 104 -23.18 5.07 6.73
N THR A 105 -22.40 6.08 7.08
CA THR A 105 -21.30 6.59 6.27
C THR A 105 -20.00 6.35 7.02
N LEU A 106 -19.04 5.72 6.34
CA LEU A 106 -17.67 5.53 6.79
C LEU A 106 -16.79 6.64 6.21
N HIS A 107 -16.13 7.39 7.08
CA HIS A 107 -15.18 8.43 6.72
C HIS A 107 -13.77 7.98 7.06
N ILE A 108 -12.96 7.81 6.03
CA ILE A 108 -11.55 7.44 6.13
C ILE A 108 -10.73 8.75 6.06
N PRO A 109 -9.85 9.02 7.03
CA PRO A 109 -8.96 10.19 6.97
C PRO A 109 -7.90 10.05 5.87
N GLU A 110 -7.50 11.17 5.26
CA GLU A 110 -6.46 11.21 4.21
C GLU A 110 -5.09 10.74 4.68
N ASN A 111 -4.84 10.83 5.99
CA ASN A 111 -3.59 10.40 6.61
C ASN A 111 -3.67 8.99 7.22
N PHE A 112 -4.74 8.23 6.97
CA PHE A 112 -4.78 6.81 7.34
C PHE A 112 -3.65 6.03 6.62
N PRO A 113 -2.95 5.08 7.26
CA PRO A 113 -3.10 4.63 8.64
C PRO A 113 -2.34 5.46 9.69
N ASP A 114 -1.49 6.40 9.29
CA ASP A 114 -0.62 7.21 10.16
C ASP A 114 -1.38 8.32 10.94
N GLY A 115 -2.69 8.43 10.73
CA GLY A 115 -3.58 9.46 11.23
C GLY A 115 -4.68 8.98 12.17
N PRO A 116 -5.77 9.75 12.32
CA PRO A 116 -6.95 9.30 13.03
C PRO A 116 -7.55 8.04 12.38
N VAL A 117 -8.27 7.27 13.19
CA VAL A 117 -8.98 6.08 12.70
C VAL A 117 -10.22 6.44 11.88
N PRO A 118 -10.68 5.57 10.96
CA PRO A 118 -11.93 5.76 10.24
C PRO A 118 -13.13 5.92 11.17
N LYS A 119 -14.03 6.83 10.83
CA LYS A 119 -15.24 7.13 11.62
C LYS A 119 -16.48 6.57 10.94
N VAL A 120 -17.33 5.87 11.70
CA VAL A 120 -18.63 5.39 11.25
C VAL A 120 -19.71 6.30 11.83
N ILE A 121 -20.56 6.86 10.97
CA ILE A 121 -21.65 7.76 11.34
C ILE A 121 -22.96 7.16 10.83
N PHE A 122 -23.90 6.87 11.73
CA PHE A 122 -25.23 6.40 11.35
C PHE A 122 -26.11 7.58 10.89
N GLU A 123 -26.85 7.38 9.80
CA GLU A 123 -27.80 8.39 9.31
C GLU A 123 -29.04 8.50 10.20
N THR A 124 -29.44 7.38 10.80
CA THR A 124 -30.56 7.29 11.72
C THR A 124 -30.04 7.25 13.14
N GLN A 125 -30.70 7.96 14.05
CA GLN A 125 -30.41 7.83 15.47
C GLN A 125 -30.68 6.39 15.93
N VAL A 126 -29.68 5.79 16.57
CA VAL A 126 -29.77 4.47 17.20
C VAL A 126 -30.01 4.71 18.69
N PHE A 127 -31.09 4.16 19.24
CA PHE A 127 -31.64 4.49 20.57
C PHE A 127 -31.56 3.33 21.54
#